data_AF-A0A7M1TDY4-F1
#
_entry.id   AF-A0A7M1TDY4-F1
#
_cell.length_a   1.000
_cell.length_b   1.000
_cell.length_c   1.000
_cell.angle_alpha   90.00
_cell.angle_beta   90.00
_cell.angle_gamma   90.00
#
_symmetry.space_group_name_H-M   'P 1'
#
loop_
_entity.id
_entity.type
_entity.pdbx_description
1 polymer ?
#
loop_
_entity_poly.entity_id
_entity_poly.type
_entity_poly.pdbx_seq_one_letter_code
_entity_poly.pdbx_strand_id
1 'polypeptide(L)'
;MIRALVKKNNGLEEDAEDIFQETLIILLERAQSPNFSLTCRLKTYIYAVSRHLWLKRLASAQRQLPLADGLAEWIPVADDIAQHEEHDQAFRDMELALNELGEPCRSLLEHYYVLNKSMAEIAEIFGYTSSDNAKTQKYKCLMRLKKIFFSLQGRKSNPFTKP
;
A
#
# COMPACT_ATOMS: atom_id res chain seq x y z
N MET A 1 -2.32 2.70 11.25
CA MET A 1 -3.14 1.50 10.99
C MET A 1 -3.23 0.59 12.20
N ILE A 2 -2.11 0.24 12.85
CA ILE A 2 -2.07 -0.66 14.02
C ILE A 2 -2.80 -0.04 15.22
N ARG A 3 -2.50 1.23 15.54
CA ARG A 3 -3.27 2.01 16.51
C ARG A 3 -4.79 1.92 16.33
N ALA A 4 -5.26 2.07 15.09
CA ALA A 4 -6.70 2.01 14.77
C ALA A 4 -7.25 0.59 14.93
N LEU A 5 -6.48 -0.44 14.52
CA LEU A 5 -6.81 -1.84 14.72
C LEU A 5 -6.97 -2.16 16.22
N VAL A 6 -5.98 -1.81 17.04
CA VAL A 6 -5.95 -2.10 18.47
C VAL A 6 -7.07 -1.36 19.21
N LYS A 7 -7.23 -0.05 18.99
CA LYS A 7 -8.32 0.73 19.61
C LYS A 7 -9.72 0.25 19.24
N LYS A 8 -9.93 -0.16 17.99
CA LYS A 8 -11.22 -0.71 17.55
C LYS A 8 -11.55 -2.06 18.22
N ASN A 9 -10.53 -2.75 18.74
CA ASN A 9 -10.63 -4.05 19.37
C ASN A 9 -10.23 -3.96 20.85
N ASN A 10 -10.72 -2.95 21.56
CA ASN A 10 -10.61 -2.78 23.02
C ASN A 10 -9.19 -2.67 23.59
N GLY A 11 -8.20 -2.23 22.79
CA GLY A 11 -6.84 -1.96 23.28
C GLY A 11 -6.55 -0.49 23.51
N LEU A 12 -5.47 -0.21 24.25
CA LEU A 12 -4.97 1.13 24.51
C LEU A 12 -3.95 1.57 23.46
N GLU A 13 -3.44 2.80 23.61
CA GLU A 13 -2.36 3.30 22.76
C GLU A 13 -1.08 2.48 22.95
N GLU A 14 -0.70 2.22 24.20
CA GLU A 14 0.53 1.51 24.57
C GLU A 14 0.53 0.08 24.00
N ASP A 15 -0.62 -0.61 24.03
CA ASP A 15 -0.80 -1.90 23.36
C ASP A 15 -0.46 -1.86 21.87
N ALA A 16 -0.78 -0.75 21.19
CA ALA A 16 -0.48 -0.61 19.77
C ALA A 16 1.01 -0.38 19.49
N GLU A 17 1.72 0.26 20.41
CA GLU A 17 3.16 0.43 20.36
C GLU A 17 3.87 -0.91 20.59
N ASP A 18 3.46 -1.68 21.60
CA ASP A 18 3.93 -3.04 21.87
C ASP A 18 3.78 -3.94 20.64
N ILE A 19 2.56 -4.01 20.10
CA ILE A 19 2.23 -4.86 18.95
C ILE A 19 3.05 -4.46 17.72
N PHE A 20 3.30 -3.16 17.53
CA PHE A 20 4.12 -2.71 16.42
C PHE A 20 5.58 -3.13 16.58
N GLN A 21 6.16 -2.96 17.77
CA GLN A 21 7.53 -3.38 18.05
C GLN A 21 7.70 -4.90 17.85
N GLU A 22 6.80 -5.70 18.41
CA GLU A 22 6.80 -7.16 18.24
C GLU A 22 6.67 -7.56 16.77
N THR A 23 5.81 -6.87 16.01
CA THR A 23 5.68 -7.09 14.56
C THR A 23 6.99 -6.82 13.81
N LEU A 24 7.73 -5.77 14.18
CA LEU A 24 9.02 -5.45 13.56
C LEU A 24 10.10 -6.48 13.89
N ILE A 25 10.11 -7.01 15.12
CA ILE A 25 11.03 -8.08 15.52
C ILE A 25 10.77 -9.32 14.66
N ILE A 26 9.51 -9.75 14.54
CA ILE A 26 9.12 -10.90 13.71
C ILE A 26 9.50 -10.68 12.26
N LEU A 27 9.29 -9.47 11.71
CA LEU A 27 9.69 -9.15 10.35
C LEU A 27 11.20 -9.28 10.16
N LEU A 28 12.01 -8.77 11.09
CA LEU A 28 13.47 -8.80 11.00
C LEU A 28 14.00 -10.24 11.05
N GLU A 29 13.49 -11.06 11.97
CA GLU A 29 13.83 -12.48 12.08
C GLU A 29 13.48 -13.25 10.80
N ARG A 30 12.28 -13.01 10.26
CA ARG A 30 11.85 -13.63 9.00
C ARG A 30 12.71 -13.15 7.83
N ALA A 31 13.04 -11.87 7.74
CA ALA A 31 13.88 -11.32 6.68
C ALA A 31 15.30 -11.91 6.65
N GLN A 32 15.81 -12.38 7.78
CA GLN A 32 17.11 -13.08 7.87
C GLN A 32 17.03 -14.55 7.44
N SER A 33 15.82 -15.11 7.29
CA SER A 33 15.65 -16.50 6.87
C SER A 33 15.83 -16.65 5.35
N PRO A 34 16.65 -17.61 4.87
CA PRO A 34 16.96 -17.75 3.43
C PRO A 34 15.75 -18.11 2.56
N ASN A 35 14.69 -18.66 3.17
CA ASN A 35 13.46 -19.06 2.49
C ASN A 35 12.33 -18.03 2.59
N PHE A 36 12.57 -16.88 3.23
CA PHE A 36 11.57 -15.84 3.33
C PHE A 36 11.56 -15.01 2.05
N SER A 37 10.43 -15.03 1.35
CA SER A 37 10.14 -14.13 0.25
C SER A 37 8.89 -13.33 0.59
N LEU A 38 9.04 -12.01 0.64
CA LEU A 38 7.92 -11.12 0.88
C LEU A 38 7.11 -11.00 -0.42
N THR A 39 5.98 -11.71 -0.50
CA THR A 39 5.10 -11.76 -1.68
C THR A 39 4.05 -10.65 -1.71
N CYS A 40 3.89 -9.91 -0.62
CA CYS A 40 2.95 -8.81 -0.49
C CYS A 40 3.66 -7.50 -0.11
N ARG A 41 2.93 -6.39 -0.05
CA ARG A 41 3.53 -5.13 0.41
C ARG A 41 3.94 -5.22 1.87
N LEU A 42 5.04 -4.58 2.23
CA LEU A 42 5.52 -4.53 3.62
C LEU A 42 4.43 -4.04 4.59
N LYS A 43 3.67 -3.00 4.21
CA LYS A 43 2.55 -2.49 4.99
C LYS A 43 1.48 -3.56 5.24
N THR A 44 1.15 -4.35 4.22
CA THR A 44 0.17 -5.45 4.28
C THR A 44 0.65 -6.54 5.23
N TYR A 45 1.91 -6.93 5.11
CA TYR A 45 2.55 -7.88 6.01
C TYR A 45 2.51 -7.41 7.46
N ILE A 46 2.97 -6.18 7.73
CA ILE A 46 2.95 -5.59 9.07
C ILE A 46 1.53 -5.58 9.64
N TYR A 47 0.52 -5.17 8.85
CA TYR A 47 -0.87 -5.17 9.31
C TYR A 47 -1.37 -6.58 9.66
N ALA A 48 -1.11 -7.58 8.82
CA ALA A 48 -1.53 -8.96 9.03
C ALA A 48 -0.89 -9.55 10.29
N VAL A 49 0.43 -9.38 10.47
CA VAL A 49 1.14 -9.84 11.68
C VAL A 49 0.61 -9.14 12.93
N SER A 50 0.50 -7.80 12.91
CA SER A 50 -0.03 -7.04 14.04
C SER A 50 -1.46 -7.45 14.41
N ARG A 51 -2.32 -7.72 13.42
CA ARG A 51 -3.69 -8.19 13.64
C ARG A 51 -3.71 -9.54 14.33
N HIS A 52 -2.91 -10.48 13.84
CA HIS A 52 -2.82 -11.80 14.43
C HIS A 52 -2.34 -11.75 15.89
N LEU A 53 -1.25 -11.02 16.16
CA LEU A 53 -0.72 -10.83 17.52
C LEU A 53 -1.78 -10.27 18.46
N TRP A 54 -2.50 -9.24 18.02
CA TRP A 54 -3.53 -8.62 18.84
C TRP A 54 -4.70 -9.56 19.14
N LEU A 55 -5.19 -10.28 18.13
CA LEU A 55 -6.26 -11.28 18.32
C LEU A 55 -5.82 -12.42 19.25
N LYS A 56 -4.55 -12.85 19.18
CA LYS A 56 -3.97 -13.83 20.12
C LYS A 56 -3.96 -13.29 21.55
N ARG A 57 -3.58 -12.01 21.75
CA ARG A 57 -3.59 -11.33 23.06
C ARG A 57 -5.01 -11.30 23.64
N LEU A 58 -6.01 -10.91 22.84
CA LEU A 58 -7.42 -10.89 23.25
C LEU A 58 -7.95 -12.27 23.64
N ALA A 59 -7.67 -13.29 22.83
CA ALA A 59 -8.13 -14.66 23.09
C ALA A 59 -7.47 -15.28 24.34
N SER A 60 -6.27 -14.83 24.71
CA SER A 60 -5.56 -15.26 25.92
C SER A 60 -6.11 -14.54 27.16
N ALA A 61 -6.35 -13.23 27.06
CA ALA A 61 -6.97 -12.43 28.11
C ALA A 61 -8.39 -12.93 28.47
N GLN A 62 -9.18 -13.34 27.47
CA GLN A 62 -10.52 -13.90 27.68
C GLN A 62 -10.51 -15.24 28.43
N ARG A 63 -9.43 -16.02 28.32
CA ARG A 63 -9.32 -17.37 28.91
C ARG A 63 -8.57 -17.42 30.25
N GLN A 64 -8.10 -16.28 30.79
CA GLN A 64 -7.23 -16.21 31.97
C GLN A 64 -6.02 -17.16 31.89
N LEU A 65 -5.57 -17.50 30.68
CA LEU A 65 -4.38 -18.31 30.47
C LEU A 65 -3.17 -17.36 30.47
N PRO A 66 -2.09 -17.66 31.21
CA PRO A 66 -0.85 -16.90 31.08
C PRO A 66 -0.41 -16.96 29.61
N LEU A 67 -0.07 -15.80 29.02
CA LEU A 67 0.60 -15.78 27.72
C LEU A 67 1.88 -16.61 27.88
N ALA A 68 1.90 -17.78 27.27
CA ALA A 68 3.12 -18.58 27.22
C ALA A 68 4.17 -17.77 26.45
N ASP A 69 5.29 -17.49 27.13
CA ASP A 69 6.48 -16.85 26.59
C ASP A 69 7.09 -17.80 25.56
N GLY A 70 6.60 -17.69 24.33
CA GLY A 70 6.92 -18.54 23.21
C GLY A 70 6.85 -17.71 21.96
N LEU A 71 7.90 -16.93 21.72
CA LEU A 71 8.20 -16.36 20.41
C LEU A 71 8.07 -17.47 19.36
N ALA A 72 7.22 -17.23 18.37
CA ALA A 72 7.04 -18.05 17.17
C ALA A 72 6.39 -19.43 17.36
N GLU A 73 5.17 -19.47 17.89
CA GLU A 73 4.21 -20.49 17.43
C GLU A 73 3.90 -20.18 15.95
N TRP A 74 4.17 -21.14 15.05
CA TRP A 74 4.16 -20.99 13.58
C TRP A 74 2.97 -20.16 13.08
N ILE A 75 3.20 -18.87 12.81
CA ILE A 75 2.16 -17.92 12.42
C ILE A 75 1.80 -18.15 10.94
N PRO A 76 0.60 -18.65 10.60
CA PRO A 76 0.13 -18.73 9.22
C PRO A 76 -0.38 -17.34 8.84
N VAL A 77 0.54 -16.43 8.50
CA VAL A 77 0.22 -15.05 8.04
C VAL A 77 -0.52 -15.06 6.69
N ALA A 78 -0.51 -16.20 5.98
CA ALA A 78 -1.08 -16.35 4.64
C ALA A 78 -2.59 -16.05 4.56
N ASP A 79 -3.38 -16.47 5.56
CA ASP A 79 -4.85 -16.31 5.50
C ASP A 79 -5.31 -14.86 5.75
N ASP A 80 -4.54 -14.06 6.49
CA ASP A 80 -4.87 -12.66 6.80
C ASP A 80 -4.45 -11.68 5.69
N ILE A 81 -3.55 -12.08 4.78
CA ILE A 81 -3.12 -11.25 3.64
C ILE A 81 -4.24 -11.08 2.61
N ALA A 82 -5.09 -12.10 2.44
CA ALA A 82 -6.18 -12.10 1.45
C ALA A 82 -7.18 -10.94 1.65
N GLN A 83 -7.42 -10.50 2.89
CA GLN A 83 -8.34 -9.40 3.18
C GLN A 83 -7.77 -8.01 2.88
N HIS A 84 -6.46 -7.87 2.64
CA HIS A 84 -5.83 -6.61 2.26
C HIS A 84 -5.59 -6.47 0.75
N GLU A 85 -5.96 -7.49 -0.04
CA GLU A 85 -5.69 -7.52 -1.48
C GLU A 85 -6.45 -6.46 -2.30
N GLU A 86 -7.57 -5.93 -1.79
CA GLU A 86 -8.39 -4.96 -2.51
C GLU A 86 -7.65 -3.61 -2.70
N HIS A 87 -6.94 -3.14 -1.68
CA HIS A 87 -6.11 -1.96 -1.80
C HIS A 87 -4.81 -2.26 -2.56
N ASP A 88 -4.31 -3.51 -2.55
CA ASP A 88 -3.19 -3.92 -3.40
C ASP A 88 -3.61 -3.95 -4.87
N GLN A 89 -4.87 -4.26 -5.17
CA GLN A 89 -5.41 -4.29 -6.52
C GLN A 89 -5.46 -2.90 -7.16
N ALA A 90 -5.98 -1.89 -6.47
CA ALA A 90 -6.01 -0.52 -7.01
C ALA A 90 -4.60 0.02 -7.35
N PHE A 91 -3.58 -0.38 -6.59
CA PHE A 91 -2.19 0.00 -6.89
C PHE A 91 -1.62 -0.77 -8.07
N ARG A 92 -1.92 -2.07 -8.20
CA ARG A 92 -1.55 -2.86 -9.39
C ARG A 92 -2.21 -2.29 -10.65
N ASP A 93 -3.49 -1.95 -10.58
CA ASP A 93 -4.22 -1.33 -11.70
C ASP A 93 -3.59 0.03 -12.08
N MET A 94 -3.15 0.81 -11.08
CA MET A 94 -2.46 2.07 -11.30
C MET A 94 -1.07 1.88 -11.94
N GLU A 95 -0.32 0.88 -11.49
CA GLU A 95 0.99 0.54 -12.06
C GLU A 95 0.86 0.10 -13.52
N LEU A 96 -0.12 -0.76 -13.82
CA LEU A 96 -0.47 -1.14 -15.19
C LEU A 96 -0.88 0.08 -16.02
N ALA A 97 -1.72 0.97 -15.49
CA ALA A 97 -2.15 2.17 -16.18
C ALA A 97 -0.99 3.13 -16.49
N LEU A 98 -0.03 3.28 -15.57
CA LEU A 98 1.19 4.08 -15.78
C LEU A 98 2.12 3.45 -16.81
N ASN A 99 2.23 2.13 -16.85
CA ASN A 99 2.98 1.41 -17.88
C ASN A 99 2.35 1.59 -19.26
N GLU A 100 1.02 1.47 -19.39
CA GLU A 100 0.29 1.70 -20.65
C GLU A 100 0.30 3.17 -21.09
N LEU A 101 0.40 4.13 -20.16
CA LEU A 101 0.45 5.56 -20.49
C LEU A 101 1.67 5.91 -21.36
N GLY A 102 2.80 5.25 -21.12
CA GLY A 102 4.06 5.41 -21.84
C GLY A 102 4.75 6.76 -21.62
N GLU A 103 5.93 6.90 -22.23
CA GLU A 103 6.71 8.14 -22.22
C GLU A 103 6.25 9.14 -23.29
N PRO A 104 6.44 10.46 -23.09
CA PRO A 104 7.04 11.12 -21.93
C PRO A 104 6.06 11.33 -20.76
N CYS A 105 4.81 10.89 -20.89
CA CYS A 105 3.75 11.21 -19.93
C CYS A 105 3.94 10.55 -18.57
N ARG A 106 4.43 9.31 -18.53
CA ARG A 106 4.75 8.61 -17.29
C ARG A 106 5.81 9.37 -16.49
N SER A 107 6.98 9.61 -17.08
CA SER A 107 8.06 10.32 -16.39
C SER A 107 7.64 11.72 -15.97
N LEU A 108 6.85 12.43 -16.78
CA LEU A 108 6.36 13.76 -16.44
C LEU A 108 5.49 13.74 -15.16
N LEU A 109 4.57 12.78 -15.05
CA LEU A 109 3.72 12.63 -13.86
C LEU A 109 4.52 12.19 -12.63
N GLU A 110 5.53 11.33 -12.81
CA GLU A 110 6.44 10.92 -11.74
C GLU A 110 7.24 12.11 -11.19
N HIS A 111 7.83 12.93 -12.06
CA HIS A 111 8.58 14.11 -11.64
C HIS A 111 7.71 15.08 -10.83
N TYR A 112 6.43 15.21 -11.18
CA TYR A 112 5.52 16.10 -10.47
C TYR A 112 4.99 15.51 -9.15
N TYR A 113 4.42 14.30 -9.19
CA TYR A 113 3.69 13.74 -8.04
C TYR A 113 4.58 12.93 -7.07
N VAL A 114 5.71 12.40 -7.54
CA VAL A 114 6.62 11.57 -6.72
C VAL A 114 7.84 12.39 -6.31
N LEU A 115 8.49 13.06 -7.26
CA LEU A 115 9.70 13.84 -7.00
C LEU A 115 9.43 15.29 -6.59
N ASN A 116 8.16 15.72 -6.56
CA ASN A 116 7.72 17.08 -6.19
C ASN A 116 8.47 18.21 -6.92
N LYS A 117 8.81 18.00 -8.20
CA LYS A 117 9.48 19.00 -9.02
C LYS A 117 8.52 20.13 -9.40
N SER A 118 9.05 21.36 -9.43
CA SER A 118 8.32 22.52 -9.92
C SER A 118 8.06 22.42 -11.43
N MET A 119 7.04 23.15 -11.92
CA MET A 119 6.76 23.20 -13.36
C MET A 119 7.88 23.87 -14.17
N ALA A 120 8.70 24.70 -13.53
CA ALA A 120 9.88 25.29 -14.15
C ALA A 120 10.98 24.24 -14.36
N GLU A 121 11.31 23.47 -13.31
CA GLU A 121 12.25 22.34 -13.43
C GLU A 121 11.77 21.30 -14.44
N ILE A 122 10.47 20.96 -14.42
CA ILE A 122 9.91 19.99 -15.38
C ILE A 122 9.95 20.55 -16.80
N ALA A 123 9.75 21.85 -16.99
CA ALA A 123 9.90 22.46 -18.31
C ALA A 123 11.34 22.32 -18.83
N GLU A 124 12.34 22.54 -17.98
CA GLU A 124 13.75 22.39 -18.32
C GLU A 124 14.12 20.93 -18.62
N ILE A 125 13.76 19.99 -17.74
CA ILE A 125 14.08 18.56 -17.87
C ILE A 125 13.50 17.96 -19.17
N PHE A 126 12.28 18.33 -19.53
CA PHE A 126 11.59 17.78 -20.69
C PHE A 126 11.68 18.66 -21.95
N GLY A 127 12.40 19.79 -21.89
CA GLY A 127 12.58 20.70 -23.01
C GLY A 127 11.31 21.46 -23.43
N TYR A 128 10.37 21.72 -22.52
CA TYR A 128 9.21 22.57 -22.80
C TYR A 128 9.60 24.05 -22.81
N THR A 129 9.01 24.80 -23.73
CA THR A 129 9.28 26.23 -23.94
C THR A 129 8.88 27.11 -22.75
N SER A 130 7.97 26.65 -21.90
CA SER A 130 7.52 27.37 -20.71
C SER A 130 6.94 26.43 -19.66
N SER A 131 6.89 26.91 -18.41
CA SER A 131 6.19 26.22 -17.32
C SER A 131 4.71 26.00 -17.62
N ASP A 132 4.08 26.88 -18.39
CA ASP A 132 2.66 26.74 -18.74
C ASP A 132 2.45 25.62 -19.77
N ASN A 133 3.37 25.47 -20.72
CA ASN A 133 3.36 24.32 -21.64
C ASN A 133 3.50 22.99 -20.86
N ALA A 134 4.40 22.96 -19.87
CA ALA A 134 4.56 21.80 -18.98
C ALA A 134 3.27 21.51 -18.18
N LYS A 135 2.60 22.54 -17.63
CA LYS A 135 1.30 22.38 -16.94
C LYS A 135 0.23 21.82 -17.86
N THR A 136 0.09 22.36 -19.07
CA THR A 136 -0.89 21.87 -20.05
C THR A 136 -0.60 20.43 -20.44
N GLN A 137 0.67 20.08 -20.64
CA GLN A 137 1.06 18.71 -20.96
C GLN A 137 0.80 17.75 -19.79
N LYS A 138 1.12 18.16 -18.55
CA LYS A 138 0.76 17.42 -17.33
C LYS A 138 -0.73 17.13 -17.28
N TYR A 139 -1.56 18.13 -17.52
CA TYR A 139 -3.01 17.96 -17.53
C TYR A 139 -3.46 16.94 -18.58
N LYS A 140 -2.94 17.02 -19.81
CA LYS A 140 -3.23 16.03 -20.87
C LYS A 140 -2.81 14.62 -20.48
N CYS A 141 -1.60 14.45 -19.94
CA CYS A 141 -1.10 13.16 -19.47
C CYS A 141 -1.97 12.59 -18.35
N LEU A 142 -2.39 13.43 -17.39
CA LEU A 142 -3.26 13.02 -16.29
C LEU A 142 -4.65 12.58 -16.80
N MET A 143 -5.23 13.28 -17.78
CA MET A 143 -6.52 12.88 -18.37
C MET A 143 -6.41 11.55 -19.13
N ARG A 144 -5.30 11.31 -19.85
CA ARG A 144 -5.03 10.03 -20.51
C ARG A 144 -4.89 8.90 -19.48
N LEU A 145 -4.12 9.12 -18.42
CA LEU A 145 -3.95 8.15 -17.34
C LEU A 145 -5.29 7.82 -16.68
N LYS A 146 -6.11 8.83 -16.39
CA LYS A 146 -7.45 8.66 -15.84
C LYS A 146 -8.30 7.75 -16.75
N LYS A 147 -8.28 7.98 -18.07
CA LYS A 147 -9.01 7.15 -19.03
C LYS A 147 -8.52 5.69 -19.04
N ILE A 148 -7.21 5.47 -19.03
CA ILE A 148 -6.62 4.14 -18.98
C ILE A 148 -7.01 3.43 -17.69
N PHE A 149 -6.80 4.07 -16.54
CA PHE A 149 -7.12 3.51 -15.22
C PHE A 149 -8.58 3.08 -15.12
N PHE A 150 -9.54 3.94 -15.50
CA PHE A 150 -10.95 3.56 -15.48
C PHE A 150 -11.32 2.51 -16.54
N SER A 151 -10.59 2.39 -17.64
CA SER A 151 -10.81 1.30 -18.60
C SER A 151 -10.38 -0.06 -18.05
N LEU A 152 -9.30 -0.09 -17.25
CA LEU A 152 -8.85 -1.30 -16.55
C LEU A 152 -9.86 -1.71 -15.46
N GLN A 153 -10.42 -0.74 -14.73
CA GLN A 153 -11.47 -1.00 -13.73
C GLN A 153 -12.85 -1.33 -14.35
N GLY A 154 -13.15 -0.74 -15.51
CA GLY A 154 -14.43 -0.85 -16.22
C GLY A 154 -14.77 -2.22 -16.80
N ARG A 155 -13.92 -3.25 -16.66
CA ARG A 155 -14.32 -4.65 -16.82
C ARG A 155 -15.26 -5.13 -15.69
N LYS A 156 -15.45 -4.34 -14.64
CA LYS A 156 -16.56 -4.45 -13.67
C LYS A 156 -17.29 -3.09 -13.60
N SER A 157 -18.42 -3.00 -14.29
CA SER A 157 -19.37 -1.86 -14.34
C SER A 157 -18.82 -0.49 -14.83
N ASN A 158 -19.09 -0.16 -16.10
CA ASN A 158 -18.89 1.18 -16.66
C ASN A 158 -20.15 2.07 -16.43
N PRO A 159 -20.06 3.21 -15.71
CA PRO A 159 -21.18 4.16 -15.56
C PRO A 159 -21.21 5.23 -16.65
N PHE A 160 -20.31 5.22 -17.64
CA PHE A 160 -20.30 6.16 -18.76
C PHE A 160 -20.60 5.45 -20.09
N THR A 161 -21.82 4.93 -20.19
CA THR A 161 -22.54 4.89 -21.47
C THR A 161 -23.89 5.57 -21.23
N LYS A 162 -24.05 6.79 -21.74
CA LYS A 162 -25.30 7.26 -22.35
C LYS A 162 -25.05 8.56 -23.13
N PRO A 163 -25.94 8.84 -24.11
CA PRO A 163 -25.60 9.39 -25.43
C PRO A 163 -25.25 10.87 -25.43
#